data_AF-A0A2R6M194-F1
#
_entry.id   AF-A0A2R6M194-F1
#
_cell.length_a   1.000
_cell.length_b   1.000
_cell.length_c   1.000
_cell.angle_alpha   90.00
_cell.angle_beta   90.00
_cell.angle_gamma   90.00
#
_symmetry.space_group_name_H-M   'P 1'
#
loop_
_entity.id
_entity.type
_entity.pdbx_description
1 polymer ?
#
loop_
_entity_poly.entity_id
_entity_poly.type
_entity_poly.pdbx_seq_one_letter_code
_entity_poly.pdbx_strand_id
1 'polypeptide(L)'
;MTRRRTVLALAGSTLAGLAGCATDSGSDSANGTPDTTPTGTPNATPTETPDGSSGENTGDQSDRSEEANSGMTAQVALSTASYLAGAVPVEEFEYQRQENTSQPISEFPEAFADAVREARDGGFQTDDPSEELLAALDEITKPRTRIRWSEPIVELDGNAYVVEPHLPVLELRLGEELLAEYDESRTVSSEGEFEHEEVESLVRRIGWDGKPNTARGSYKRSLVPDEVEAFLDEYDYVEDERGVSRIVVERHNWEPPYTIELREFTAEDRWGREVHDLGALEDDLQQFLESVLESGTGVSTPPVVTDEVPASYFETLAPDDRGGKRPLLQVDGTVYRVHVAEGTPETMPVTLTAESAEPTADGLARFRLQVTVTDDNSGTTVAPGEPVELHSGIGLPTALWIEHGDESHLLDSDRYEVPVASEDGGESWSLAVDHPGVEEIAVSEELSVGDELTATYVVPGTVPAGSYTLSGSFGALWLENPDDYNQTQGVYPFEVELTLTEP
;
A
#
# COMPACT_ATOMS: atom_id res chain seq x y z
N MET A 1 -23.28 36.12 17.79
CA MET A 1 -22.34 36.26 16.66
C MET A 1 -21.07 35.53 17.09
N THR A 2 -20.55 34.52 16.39
CA THR A 2 -21.05 33.85 15.16
C THR A 2 -20.74 32.35 15.21
N ARG A 3 -21.51 31.57 14.45
CA ARG A 3 -21.62 30.11 14.45
C ARG A 3 -20.32 29.35 14.13
N ARG A 4 -20.25 28.13 14.68
CA ARG A 4 -19.79 26.86 14.08
C ARG A 4 -19.07 26.95 12.72
N ARG A 5 -17.90 26.31 12.64
CA ARG A 5 -17.53 25.43 11.53
C ARG A 5 -17.61 23.99 12.05
N THR A 6 -18.14 23.09 11.23
CA THR A 6 -18.18 21.64 11.46
C THR A 6 -17.52 21.05 10.23
N VAL A 7 -16.51 20.20 10.42
CA VAL A 7 -15.88 19.46 9.31
C VAL A 7 -16.89 18.44 8.80
N LEU A 8 -16.95 18.27 7.49
CA LEU A 8 -17.88 17.36 6.83
C LEU A 8 -17.29 16.96 5.46
N ALA A 9 -16.30 16.07 5.50
CA ALA A 9 -15.82 15.39 4.30
C ALA A 9 -16.88 14.34 3.91
N LEU A 10 -17.65 14.60 2.85
CA LEU A 10 -18.71 13.70 2.41
C LEU A 10 -19.06 13.91 0.94
N ALA A 11 -18.41 13.13 0.06
CA ALA A 11 -18.68 13.09 -1.38
C ALA A 11 -18.26 11.72 -1.96
N GLY A 12 -19.09 10.66 -1.89
CA GLY A 12 -20.40 10.54 -1.25
C GLY A 12 -21.36 9.66 -2.04
N SER A 13 -22.59 9.52 -1.54
CA SER A 13 -23.67 8.79 -2.22
C SER A 13 -24.95 9.63 -2.26
N THR A 14 -25.60 9.69 -3.43
CA THR A 14 -26.87 10.42 -3.59
C THR A 14 -28.04 9.52 -3.24
N LEU A 15 -29.01 10.03 -2.47
CA LEU A 15 -30.44 9.81 -2.78
C LEU A 15 -31.35 10.82 -2.08
N ALA A 16 -32.52 11.05 -2.68
CA ALA A 16 -33.56 11.93 -2.13
C ALA A 16 -34.46 11.15 -1.16
N GLY A 17 -34.71 11.70 0.03
CA GLY A 17 -35.52 11.04 1.05
C GLY A 17 -37.03 11.23 0.90
N LEU A 18 -37.79 10.40 1.63
CA LEU A 18 -39.18 10.63 2.01
C LEU A 18 -39.41 10.09 3.43
N ALA A 19 -40.20 10.80 4.24
CA ALA A 19 -40.52 10.41 5.62
C ALA A 19 -41.88 9.69 5.72
N GLY A 20 -42.03 8.71 6.63
CA GLY A 20 -43.28 7.92 6.72
C GLY A 20 -43.46 6.96 7.90
N CYS A 21 -43.66 7.50 9.11
CA CYS A 21 -44.51 6.97 10.20
C CYS A 21 -44.61 5.44 10.51
N ALA A 22 -43.93 5.03 11.60
CA ALA A 22 -44.50 4.56 12.88
C ALA A 22 -45.42 3.31 13.02
N THR A 23 -45.22 2.58 14.14
CA THR A 23 -46.11 1.59 14.83
C THR A 23 -46.35 0.25 14.09
N ASP A 24 -46.64 -0.90 14.75
CA ASP A 24 -47.00 -1.21 16.15
C ASP A 24 -46.53 -2.65 16.56
N SER A 25 -46.72 -3.01 17.84
CA SER A 25 -46.88 -4.34 18.49
C SER A 25 -46.90 -5.63 17.64
N GLY A 26 -46.43 -6.81 18.09
CA GLY A 26 -46.02 -7.28 19.44
C GLY A 26 -46.42 -8.76 19.67
N SER A 27 -46.18 -9.34 20.85
CA SER A 27 -46.63 -10.70 21.31
C SER A 27 -45.92 -11.92 20.64
N ASP A 28 -45.78 -13.13 21.21
CA ASP A 28 -45.94 -13.64 22.60
C ASP A 28 -45.32 -15.06 22.78
N SER A 29 -44.91 -15.43 24.01
CA SER A 29 -44.92 -16.80 24.64
C SER A 29 -44.29 -18.05 23.96
N ALA A 30 -43.93 -19.16 24.64
CA ALA A 30 -43.55 -19.47 26.03
C ALA A 30 -43.10 -20.96 26.19
N ASN A 31 -42.38 -21.30 27.28
CA ASN A 31 -42.06 -22.65 27.84
C ASN A 31 -41.11 -23.59 27.04
N GLY A 32 -40.32 -24.49 27.67
CA GLY A 32 -40.07 -24.72 29.11
C GLY A 32 -39.17 -25.95 29.44
N THR A 33 -38.54 -25.96 30.62
CA THR A 33 -37.64 -26.97 31.24
C THR A 33 -38.39 -27.99 32.15
N PRO A 34 -37.77 -28.96 32.90
CA PRO A 34 -36.35 -29.41 33.07
C PRO A 34 -36.16 -30.92 32.66
N ASP A 35 -35.43 -31.90 33.26
CA ASP A 35 -34.69 -32.04 34.54
C ASP A 35 -33.74 -33.29 34.64
N THR A 36 -32.87 -33.31 35.67
CA THR A 36 -32.17 -34.42 36.36
C THR A 36 -30.97 -35.23 35.78
N THR A 37 -29.95 -35.37 36.65
CA THR A 37 -28.71 -36.22 36.66
C THR A 37 -28.88 -37.43 37.64
N PRO A 38 -27.88 -38.14 38.30
CA PRO A 38 -26.39 -38.12 38.30
C PRO A 38 -25.68 -39.52 38.36
N THR A 39 -24.38 -39.54 38.77
CA THR A 39 -23.51 -40.66 39.31
C THR A 39 -22.50 -41.28 38.31
N GLY A 40 -21.24 -41.62 38.65
CA GLY A 40 -20.43 -41.39 39.88
C GLY A 40 -19.14 -42.27 39.98
N THR A 41 -18.16 -41.87 40.80
CA THR A 41 -16.78 -42.49 40.94
C THR A 41 -16.57 -43.22 42.29
N PRO A 42 -15.60 -44.17 42.47
CA PRO A 42 -14.24 -43.82 42.96
C PRO A 42 -13.02 -44.81 42.74
N ASN A 43 -11.80 -44.28 42.94
CA ASN A 43 -10.53 -44.89 43.47
C ASN A 43 -9.66 -46.02 42.79
N ALA A 44 -8.47 -45.60 42.31
CA ALA A 44 -7.09 -45.93 42.80
C ALA A 44 -6.38 -47.32 42.67
N THR A 45 -5.30 -47.35 41.85
CA THR A 45 -3.84 -47.62 42.17
C THR A 45 -3.42 -48.98 42.82
N PRO A 46 -2.39 -49.76 42.34
CA PRO A 46 -0.97 -49.32 42.20
C PRO A 46 0.01 -49.96 41.15
N THR A 47 1.05 -49.16 40.82
CA THR A 47 2.52 -49.41 40.66
C THR A 47 3.15 -50.75 40.20
N GLU A 48 4.05 -50.72 39.19
CA GLU A 48 5.46 -51.20 39.24
C GLU A 48 6.32 -50.82 37.99
N THR A 49 7.66 -50.87 38.10
CA THR A 49 8.70 -50.59 37.07
C THR A 49 9.94 -51.50 37.34
N PRO A 50 10.80 -51.87 36.36
CA PRO A 50 12.04 -51.09 36.08
C PRO A 50 12.66 -51.27 34.64
N ASP A 51 13.93 -50.82 34.50
CA ASP A 51 14.95 -51.07 33.45
C ASP A 51 14.80 -50.43 32.03
N GLY A 52 15.85 -49.86 31.41
CA GLY A 52 17.16 -49.45 31.96
C GLY A 52 18.32 -49.17 30.96
N SER A 53 19.07 -48.08 31.24
CA SER A 53 20.53 -47.88 30.99
C SER A 53 21.09 -47.39 29.63
N SER A 54 22.30 -46.81 29.73
CA SER A 54 23.24 -46.26 28.72
C SER A 54 22.81 -44.97 27.96
N GLY A 55 23.70 -43.99 27.74
CA GLY A 55 25.12 -43.89 28.16
C GLY A 55 25.66 -42.47 28.22
N GLU A 56 26.89 -42.34 28.74
CA GLU A 56 27.54 -41.07 29.09
C GLU A 56 28.04 -40.27 27.87
N ASN A 57 28.09 -38.94 28.01
CA ASN A 57 29.16 -38.13 27.43
C ASN A 57 29.42 -36.90 28.32
N THR A 58 30.69 -36.60 28.62
CA THR A 58 31.10 -35.46 29.47
C THR A 58 32.12 -34.61 28.71
N GLY A 59 31.97 -33.27 28.73
CA GLY A 59 32.75 -32.41 27.85
C GLY A 59 32.56 -30.90 28.01
N ASP A 60 32.79 -30.39 29.22
CA ASP A 60 33.36 -29.06 29.51
C ASP A 60 33.06 -27.91 28.52
N GLN A 61 32.04 -27.11 28.80
CA GLN A 61 31.95 -25.72 28.35
C GLN A 61 31.51 -24.79 29.48
N SER A 62 32.49 -24.06 30.02
CA SER A 62 32.38 -22.74 30.65
C SER A 62 31.25 -22.50 31.66
N ASP A 63 31.62 -22.46 32.95
CA ASP A 63 30.97 -21.60 33.94
C ASP A 63 31.14 -20.12 33.54
N ARG A 64 30.28 -19.66 32.63
CA ARG A 64 29.84 -18.27 32.62
C ARG A 64 28.51 -18.25 33.37
N SER A 65 28.52 -17.66 34.55
CA SER A 65 27.30 -17.13 35.15
C SER A 65 26.80 -16.00 34.25
N GLU A 66 25.88 -16.32 33.34
CA GLU A 66 24.87 -15.35 32.97
C GLU A 66 24.06 -15.11 34.24
N GLU A 67 24.32 -13.99 34.91
CA GLU A 67 23.48 -13.50 36.01
C GLU A 67 22.18 -13.00 35.39
N ALA A 68 21.31 -13.94 35.01
CA ALA A 68 19.95 -13.64 34.62
C ALA A 68 19.28 -12.84 35.75
N ASN A 69 18.55 -11.78 35.38
CA ASN A 69 18.00 -10.79 36.32
C ASN A 69 16.79 -11.30 37.13
N SER A 70 16.93 -12.47 37.78
CA SER A 70 15.89 -13.15 38.55
C SER A 70 15.42 -12.32 39.75
N GLY A 71 14.18 -11.85 39.68
CA GLY A 71 13.54 -11.02 40.70
C GLY A 71 13.20 -9.61 40.22
N MET A 72 13.58 -9.25 38.99
CA MET A 72 13.23 -7.97 38.38
C MET A 72 11.70 -7.77 38.31
N THR A 73 11.26 -6.54 38.55
CA THR A 73 9.84 -6.16 38.49
C THR A 73 9.60 -5.12 37.40
N ALA A 74 8.48 -5.25 36.69
CA ALA A 74 8.00 -4.28 35.71
C ALA A 74 6.93 -3.38 36.34
N GLN A 75 7.07 -2.07 36.17
CA GLN A 75 5.99 -1.10 36.27
C GLN A 75 5.66 -0.65 34.84
N VAL A 76 4.36 -0.54 34.51
CA VAL A 76 3.92 -0.08 33.20
C VAL A 76 2.92 1.06 33.32
N ALA A 77 3.02 2.02 32.40
CA ALA A 77 1.96 2.94 32.04
C ALA A 77 1.72 2.87 30.52
N LEU A 78 0.59 3.43 30.08
CA LEU A 78 0.15 3.42 28.68
C LEU A 78 -0.18 4.86 28.26
N SER A 79 0.37 5.28 27.13
CA SER A 79 -0.05 6.48 26.39
C SER A 79 -0.68 6.07 25.05
N THR A 80 -1.58 6.90 24.54
CA THR A 80 -2.05 6.87 23.15
C THR A 80 -1.68 8.19 22.50
N ALA A 81 -1.42 8.19 21.20
CA ALA A 81 -1.16 9.40 20.43
C ALA A 81 -2.09 9.53 19.22
N SER A 82 -1.95 10.63 18.49
CA SER A 82 -2.80 10.97 17.35
C SER A 82 -2.31 10.38 16.03
N TYR A 83 -1.04 9.98 15.91
CA TYR A 83 -0.44 9.53 14.65
C TYR A 83 0.55 8.37 14.80
N LEU A 84 0.67 7.57 13.72
CA LEU A 84 1.85 6.77 13.41
C LEU A 84 2.63 7.45 12.30
N ALA A 85 3.96 7.50 12.39
CA ALA A 85 4.83 8.07 11.37
C ALA A 85 6.03 7.15 11.06
N GLY A 86 6.36 7.00 9.79
CA GLY A 86 7.54 6.24 9.36
C GLY A 86 7.99 6.58 7.94
N ALA A 87 9.23 6.19 7.61
CA ALA A 87 9.82 6.37 6.30
C ALA A 87 10.51 5.07 5.86
N VAL A 88 10.23 4.62 4.63
CA VAL A 88 10.77 3.35 4.09
C VAL A 88 11.50 3.64 2.78
N PRO A 89 12.74 3.15 2.56
CA PRO A 89 13.41 3.26 1.27
C PRO A 89 12.56 2.66 0.14
N VAL A 90 12.36 3.39 -0.96
CA VAL A 90 11.50 2.94 -2.07
C VAL A 90 12.06 1.67 -2.73
N GLU A 91 13.39 1.51 -2.73
CA GLU A 91 14.10 0.34 -3.27
C GLU A 91 13.95 -0.93 -2.41
N GLU A 92 13.58 -0.81 -1.12
CA GLU A 92 13.19 -1.95 -0.27
C GLU A 92 11.72 -2.33 -0.48
N PHE A 93 10.91 -1.40 -1.01
CA PHE A 93 9.45 -1.50 -0.99
C PHE A 93 8.82 -1.88 -2.34
N GLU A 94 9.28 -1.33 -3.47
CA GLU A 94 8.53 -1.42 -4.73
C GLU A 94 8.86 -2.65 -5.59
N TYR A 95 7.92 -3.60 -5.60
CA TYR A 95 8.00 -4.85 -6.37
C TYR A 95 7.90 -4.63 -7.90
N GLN A 96 9.01 -4.19 -8.50
CA GLN A 96 9.35 -4.29 -9.93
C GLN A 96 8.37 -3.65 -10.94
N ARG A 97 7.54 -2.66 -10.55
CA ARG A 97 6.44 -2.17 -11.41
C ARG A 97 6.35 -0.67 -11.72
N GLN A 98 7.17 0.19 -11.11
CA GLN A 98 7.07 1.65 -11.34
C GLN A 98 8.39 2.38 -11.56
N GLU A 99 9.55 1.71 -11.47
CA GLU A 99 10.82 2.34 -11.83
C GLU A 99 10.96 2.46 -13.36
N ASN A 100 11.02 3.70 -13.84
CA ASN A 100 11.50 4.00 -15.19
C ASN A 100 13.03 3.91 -15.18
N THR A 101 13.61 3.18 -16.14
CA THR A 101 15.06 2.96 -16.22
C THR A 101 15.64 3.44 -17.55
N SER A 102 16.81 4.07 -17.50
CA SER A 102 17.57 4.49 -18.69
C SER A 102 18.23 3.30 -19.38
N GLN A 103 18.19 3.27 -20.71
CA GLN A 103 18.91 2.27 -21.52
C GLN A 103 20.15 2.91 -22.17
N PRO A 104 21.29 2.21 -22.30
CA PRO A 104 22.46 2.72 -23.00
C PRO A 104 22.13 3.12 -24.44
N ILE A 105 22.62 4.27 -24.91
CA ILE A 105 22.36 4.79 -26.27
C ILE A 105 22.78 3.82 -27.41
N SER A 106 23.54 2.78 -27.10
CA SER A 106 23.93 1.69 -28.01
C SER A 106 22.87 0.58 -28.18
N GLU A 107 21.82 0.55 -27.36
CA GLU A 107 20.71 -0.42 -27.47
C GLU A 107 19.58 0.07 -28.40
N PHE A 108 19.61 1.36 -28.77
CA PHE A 108 18.64 1.99 -29.66
C PHE A 108 19.05 1.90 -31.14
N PRO A 109 18.11 1.97 -32.10
CA PRO A 109 18.41 2.03 -33.53
C PRO A 109 19.31 3.21 -33.91
N GLU A 110 20.22 2.99 -34.86
CA GLU A 110 21.30 3.92 -35.23
C GLU A 110 20.79 5.33 -35.59
N ALA A 111 19.70 5.43 -36.38
CA ALA A 111 19.10 6.71 -36.78
C ALA A 111 18.57 7.54 -35.59
N PHE A 112 17.94 6.90 -34.60
CA PHE A 112 17.51 7.57 -33.36
C PHE A 112 18.73 7.93 -32.49
N ALA A 113 19.68 7.02 -32.38
CA ALA A 113 20.87 7.20 -31.56
C ALA A 113 21.77 8.34 -32.06
N ASP A 114 21.87 8.55 -33.38
CA ASP A 114 22.58 9.69 -33.97
C ASP A 114 21.82 11.00 -33.81
N ALA A 115 20.49 11.01 -34.01
CA ALA A 115 19.68 12.21 -33.78
C ALA A 115 19.73 12.68 -32.31
N VAL A 116 19.78 11.75 -31.35
CA VAL A 116 20.01 12.04 -29.93
C VAL A 116 21.41 12.60 -29.66
N ARG A 117 22.46 12.12 -30.35
CA ARG A 117 23.82 12.69 -30.23
C ARG A 117 23.87 14.11 -30.79
N GLU A 118 23.24 14.37 -31.93
CA GLU A 118 23.13 15.71 -32.50
C GLU A 118 22.33 16.66 -31.60
N ALA A 119 21.24 16.18 -30.99
CA ALA A 119 20.51 16.90 -29.95
C ALA A 119 21.40 17.29 -28.76
N ARG A 120 22.33 16.40 -28.36
CA ARG A 120 23.24 16.66 -27.23
C ARG A 120 24.36 17.65 -27.54
N ASP A 121 24.87 17.66 -28.78
CA ASP A 121 26.03 18.47 -29.19
C ASP A 121 25.65 19.86 -29.73
N GLY A 122 24.46 20.03 -30.33
CA GLY A 122 24.04 21.29 -30.95
C GLY A 122 22.54 21.55 -31.03
N GLY A 123 21.69 20.57 -30.68
CA GLY A 123 20.25 20.59 -30.91
C GLY A 123 19.91 19.99 -32.28
N PHE A 124 19.07 18.96 -32.30
CA PHE A 124 18.63 18.31 -33.53
C PHE A 124 17.46 19.10 -34.12
N GLN A 125 17.59 19.52 -35.38
CA GLN A 125 16.52 20.20 -36.10
C GLN A 125 16.53 19.80 -37.58
N THR A 126 15.38 19.35 -38.11
CA THR A 126 15.21 19.06 -39.55
C THR A 126 13.85 19.53 -40.06
N ASP A 127 13.79 19.91 -41.34
CA ASP A 127 12.53 20.12 -42.06
C ASP A 127 11.98 18.82 -42.69
N ASP A 128 12.80 17.76 -42.74
CA ASP A 128 12.58 16.50 -43.43
C ASP A 128 13.25 15.35 -42.64
N PRO A 129 12.51 14.61 -41.79
CA PRO A 129 13.05 13.54 -40.96
C PRO A 129 13.05 12.21 -41.72
N SER A 130 14.12 11.43 -41.60
CA SER A 130 14.25 10.21 -42.39
C SER A 130 13.28 9.11 -41.95
N GLU A 131 12.88 8.26 -42.90
CA GLU A 131 11.99 7.11 -42.65
C GLU A 131 12.56 6.19 -41.56
N GLU A 132 13.89 6.02 -41.49
CA GLU A 132 14.55 5.21 -40.46
C GLU A 132 14.42 5.82 -39.06
N LEU A 133 14.44 7.15 -38.91
CA LEU A 133 14.23 7.83 -37.63
C LEU A 133 12.77 7.70 -37.16
N LEU A 134 11.81 7.89 -38.08
CA LEU A 134 10.38 7.75 -37.79
C LEU A 134 10.04 6.28 -37.44
N ALA A 135 10.57 5.31 -38.18
CA ALA A 135 10.42 3.89 -37.89
C ALA A 135 11.05 3.48 -36.56
N ALA A 136 12.23 4.03 -36.22
CA ALA A 136 12.89 3.80 -34.93
C ALA A 136 12.03 4.30 -33.77
N LEU A 137 11.47 5.51 -33.86
CA LEU A 137 10.55 6.04 -32.84
C LEU A 137 9.30 5.16 -32.68
N ASP A 138 8.72 4.69 -33.78
CA ASP A 138 7.60 3.74 -33.75
C ASP A 138 7.99 2.35 -33.24
N GLU A 139 9.28 1.97 -33.20
CA GLU A 139 9.74 0.75 -32.51
C GLU A 139 10.00 0.97 -31.01
N ILE A 140 10.52 2.14 -30.65
CA ILE A 140 10.79 2.51 -29.26
C ILE A 140 9.47 2.70 -28.49
N THR A 141 8.53 3.45 -29.06
CA THR A 141 7.24 3.82 -28.44
C THR A 141 6.15 2.74 -28.52
N LYS A 142 6.39 1.61 -29.22
CA LYS A 142 5.50 0.44 -29.18
C LYS A 142 5.29 0.01 -27.72
N PRO A 143 4.03 -0.04 -27.20
CA PRO A 143 3.78 -0.44 -25.82
C PRO A 143 4.21 -1.89 -25.57
N ARG A 144 5.41 -2.07 -24.98
CA ARG A 144 5.98 -3.37 -24.63
C ARG A 144 5.22 -4.06 -23.48
N THR A 145 4.42 -3.30 -22.71
CA THR A 145 3.51 -3.79 -21.68
C THR A 145 2.20 -2.96 -21.66
N ARG A 146 1.34 -3.14 -20.63
CA ARG A 146 0.12 -2.32 -20.42
C ARG A 146 0.39 -0.87 -19.98
N ILE A 147 1.65 -0.50 -19.74
CA ILE A 147 2.03 0.85 -19.31
C ILE A 147 1.88 1.83 -20.50
N ARG A 148 1.75 3.13 -20.20
CA ARG A 148 1.48 4.19 -21.19
C ARG A 148 2.63 4.32 -22.20
N TRP A 149 2.39 5.14 -23.23
CA TRP A 149 3.48 5.82 -23.93
C TRP A 149 4.31 6.58 -22.88
N SER A 150 5.54 6.14 -22.67
CA SER A 150 6.58 6.81 -21.90
C SER A 150 7.61 7.38 -22.86
N GLU A 151 8.15 8.55 -22.55
CA GLU A 151 9.26 9.13 -23.29
C GLU A 151 10.49 8.20 -23.24
N PRO A 152 11.30 8.09 -24.31
CA PRO A 152 12.52 7.29 -24.28
C PRO A 152 13.51 7.86 -23.27
N ILE A 153 14.10 7.00 -22.43
CA ILE A 153 15.12 7.41 -21.47
C ILE A 153 16.45 6.77 -21.88
N VAL A 154 17.45 7.61 -22.15
CA VAL A 154 18.74 7.22 -22.73
C VAL A 154 19.89 7.54 -21.79
N GLU A 155 20.85 6.62 -21.67
CA GLU A 155 22.14 6.91 -21.05
C GLU A 155 23.16 7.30 -22.15
N LEU A 156 23.66 8.54 -22.06
CA LEU A 156 24.63 9.13 -23.00
C LEU A 156 25.75 9.82 -22.20
N ASP A 157 27.00 9.47 -22.53
CA ASP A 157 28.22 9.98 -21.89
C ASP A 157 28.21 9.92 -20.34
N GLY A 158 27.57 8.88 -19.78
CA GLY A 158 27.46 8.65 -18.34
C GLY A 158 26.41 9.50 -17.62
N ASN A 159 25.47 10.09 -18.36
CA ASN A 159 24.33 10.83 -17.82
C ASN A 159 23.04 10.28 -18.45
N ALA A 160 21.96 10.25 -17.68
CA ALA A 160 20.64 9.85 -18.20
C ALA A 160 19.84 11.07 -18.65
N TYR A 161 19.12 10.94 -19.77
CA TYR A 161 18.26 11.97 -20.35
C TYR A 161 16.90 11.39 -20.73
N VAL A 162 15.84 12.17 -20.53
CA VAL A 162 14.56 11.99 -21.21
C VAL A 162 14.67 12.61 -22.61
N VAL A 163 14.22 11.87 -23.61
CA VAL A 163 14.20 12.31 -25.01
C VAL A 163 12.80 12.78 -25.37
N GLU A 164 12.68 14.04 -25.81
CA GLU A 164 11.40 14.68 -26.14
C GLU A 164 11.33 14.91 -27.68
N PRO A 165 10.75 13.98 -28.46
CA PRO A 165 10.71 14.07 -29.92
C PRO A 165 9.53 14.91 -30.43
N HIS A 166 9.82 16.11 -30.93
CA HIS A 166 8.87 16.97 -31.66
C HIS A 166 8.84 16.62 -33.15
N LEU A 167 8.55 15.35 -33.44
CA LEU A 167 8.44 14.78 -34.79
C LEU A 167 6.98 14.45 -35.14
N PRO A 168 6.62 14.32 -36.43
CA PRO A 168 5.25 14.04 -36.85
C PRO A 168 4.68 12.80 -36.17
N VAL A 169 3.44 12.89 -35.68
CA VAL A 169 2.67 11.74 -35.18
C VAL A 169 1.24 11.82 -35.68
N LEU A 170 0.82 10.80 -36.43
CA LEU A 170 -0.57 10.52 -36.76
C LEU A 170 -1.20 9.77 -35.58
N GLU A 171 -2.27 10.32 -35.01
CA GLU A 171 -3.13 9.64 -34.03
C GLU A 171 -4.49 9.32 -34.66
N LEU A 172 -4.87 8.04 -34.57
CA LEU A 172 -6.13 7.51 -35.04
C LEU A 172 -6.90 6.92 -33.85
N ARG A 173 -8.15 7.33 -33.69
CA ARG A 173 -9.04 6.86 -32.62
C ARG A 173 -10.50 6.90 -33.08
N LEU A 174 -11.38 6.12 -32.46
CA LEU A 174 -12.81 6.27 -32.72
C LEU A 174 -13.40 7.42 -31.89
N GLY A 175 -14.38 8.11 -32.46
CA GLY A 175 -15.20 9.08 -31.73
C GLY A 175 -15.96 8.40 -30.58
N GLU A 176 -16.23 9.17 -29.52
CA GLU A 176 -17.01 8.73 -28.36
C GLU A 176 -18.51 8.58 -28.68
N GLU A 177 -18.99 9.34 -29.68
CA GLU A 177 -20.37 9.27 -30.15
C GLU A 177 -20.59 8.03 -31.05
N LEU A 178 -21.73 7.36 -30.82
CA LEU A 178 -22.25 6.29 -31.67
C LEU A 178 -23.20 6.89 -32.71
N LEU A 179 -23.04 6.49 -33.97
CA LEU A 179 -23.77 7.07 -35.09
C LEU A 179 -24.98 6.21 -35.48
N ALA A 180 -26.15 6.83 -35.52
CA ALA A 180 -27.39 6.22 -36.03
C ALA A 180 -27.58 6.39 -37.55
N GLU A 181 -26.85 7.31 -38.17
CA GLU A 181 -26.79 7.52 -39.62
C GLU A 181 -25.30 7.64 -40.03
N TYR A 182 -24.86 6.78 -40.94
CA TYR A 182 -23.49 6.68 -41.45
C TYR A 182 -23.51 6.11 -42.88
N ASP A 183 -22.36 6.14 -43.58
CA ASP A 183 -22.24 5.53 -44.90
C ASP A 183 -21.77 4.08 -44.77
N GLU A 184 -22.69 3.12 -44.92
CA GLU A 184 -22.40 1.67 -44.91
C GLU A 184 -21.26 1.28 -45.88
N SER A 185 -21.05 2.02 -46.97
CA SER A 185 -19.99 1.74 -47.94
C SER A 185 -18.61 2.30 -47.56
N ARG A 186 -18.53 3.11 -46.49
CA ARG A 186 -17.28 3.62 -45.87
C ARG A 186 -17.14 3.16 -44.41
N THR A 187 -17.82 2.07 -44.04
CA THR A 187 -17.73 1.42 -42.71
C THR A 187 -17.04 0.07 -42.81
N VAL A 188 -16.14 -0.24 -41.88
CA VAL A 188 -15.54 -1.57 -41.70
C VAL A 188 -15.89 -2.16 -40.33
N SER A 189 -15.99 -3.48 -40.21
CA SER A 189 -16.16 -4.15 -38.91
C SER A 189 -14.82 -4.40 -38.23
N SER A 190 -14.74 -4.22 -36.91
CA SER A 190 -13.54 -4.51 -36.13
C SER A 190 -13.19 -6.00 -36.03
N GLU A 191 -14.15 -6.88 -36.31
CA GLU A 191 -13.96 -8.33 -36.42
C GLU A 191 -13.68 -8.79 -37.87
N GLY A 192 -13.46 -7.86 -38.80
CA GLY A 192 -13.18 -8.17 -40.20
C GLY A 192 -11.89 -8.99 -40.42
N GLU A 193 -11.85 -9.68 -41.56
CA GLU A 193 -10.60 -10.21 -42.14
C GLU A 193 -9.95 -9.07 -42.96
N PHE A 194 -8.67 -8.78 -42.68
CA PHE A 194 -7.91 -7.71 -43.33
C PHE A 194 -6.77 -8.30 -44.16
N GLU A 195 -6.43 -7.68 -45.30
CA GLU A 195 -5.34 -8.15 -46.16
C GLU A 195 -3.94 -7.72 -45.66
N HIS A 196 -3.87 -6.75 -44.72
CA HIS A 196 -2.65 -6.13 -44.23
C HIS A 196 -2.61 -6.09 -42.69
N GLU A 197 -1.49 -6.49 -42.09
CA GLU A 197 -1.29 -6.55 -40.62
C GLU A 197 -1.35 -5.15 -40.00
N GLU A 198 -0.89 -4.13 -40.72
CA GLU A 198 -0.88 -2.72 -40.33
C GLU A 198 -2.31 -2.19 -40.10
N VAL A 199 -3.24 -2.60 -40.96
CA VAL A 199 -4.67 -2.22 -40.90
C VAL A 199 -5.41 -3.08 -39.86
N GLU A 200 -5.12 -4.38 -39.78
CA GLU A 200 -5.62 -5.26 -38.73
C GLU A 200 -5.22 -4.74 -37.33
N SER A 201 -3.97 -4.30 -37.18
CA SER A 201 -3.41 -3.67 -35.98
C SER A 201 -4.08 -2.34 -35.67
N LEU A 202 -4.30 -1.49 -36.67
CA LEU A 202 -5.06 -0.24 -36.54
C LEU A 202 -6.47 -0.47 -36.02
N VAL A 203 -7.28 -1.24 -36.75
CA VAL A 203 -8.71 -1.34 -36.46
C VAL A 203 -8.96 -2.04 -35.12
N ARG A 204 -8.20 -3.09 -34.79
CA ARG A 204 -8.28 -3.75 -33.47
C ARG A 204 -7.73 -2.91 -32.32
N ARG A 205 -6.89 -1.90 -32.59
CA ARG A 205 -6.37 -1.00 -31.56
C ARG A 205 -7.35 0.13 -31.21
N ILE A 206 -8.16 0.58 -32.17
CA ILE A 206 -9.11 1.69 -31.98
C ILE A 206 -10.54 1.21 -31.65
N GLY A 207 -10.92 0.01 -32.10
CA GLY A 207 -12.15 -0.66 -31.69
C GLY A 207 -12.11 -1.19 -30.25
N TRP A 208 -13.28 -1.56 -29.73
CA TRP A 208 -13.43 -2.23 -28.44
C TRP A 208 -13.61 -3.75 -28.60
N ASP A 209 -12.91 -4.52 -27.78
CA ASP A 209 -12.76 -5.98 -27.88
C ASP A 209 -13.75 -6.78 -26.99
N GLY A 210 -14.93 -6.20 -26.74
CA GLY A 210 -16.04 -6.76 -25.95
C GLY A 210 -15.79 -6.92 -24.45
N LYS A 211 -14.54 -6.73 -23.98
CA LYS A 211 -14.18 -7.07 -22.60
C LYS A 211 -14.65 -6.01 -21.62
N PRO A 212 -15.21 -6.40 -20.46
CA PRO A 212 -15.43 -5.45 -19.38
C PRO A 212 -14.09 -4.84 -18.96
N ASN A 213 -14.12 -3.53 -18.69
CA ASN A 213 -12.97 -2.71 -18.26
C ASN A 213 -11.87 -2.48 -19.31
N THR A 214 -12.03 -2.86 -20.58
CA THR A 214 -11.23 -2.26 -21.67
C THR A 214 -11.91 -1.00 -22.22
N ALA A 215 -11.10 0.04 -22.46
CA ALA A 215 -11.50 1.20 -23.24
C ALA A 215 -11.08 1.02 -24.71
N ARG A 216 -11.73 1.74 -25.63
CA ARG A 216 -11.21 1.93 -26.99
C ARG A 216 -9.84 2.60 -26.90
N GLY A 217 -8.86 2.11 -27.66
CA GLY A 217 -7.52 2.70 -27.69
C GLY A 217 -7.37 3.80 -28.74
N SER A 218 -6.17 4.37 -28.81
CA SER A 218 -5.69 5.02 -30.02
C SER A 218 -4.51 4.26 -30.63
N TYR A 219 -4.40 4.36 -31.95
CA TYR A 219 -3.28 3.93 -32.76
C TYR A 219 -2.43 5.16 -33.08
N LYS A 220 -1.11 5.03 -32.98
CA LYS A 220 -0.16 6.13 -33.20
C LYS A 220 0.99 5.66 -34.08
N ARG A 221 1.37 6.50 -35.05
CA ARG A 221 2.53 6.29 -35.92
C ARG A 221 3.23 7.59 -36.24
N SER A 222 4.55 7.56 -36.24
CA SER A 222 5.44 8.56 -36.82
C SER A 222 5.72 8.28 -38.29
N LEU A 223 5.92 7.00 -38.66
CA LEU A 223 5.94 6.54 -40.04
C LEU A 223 4.60 5.88 -40.37
N VAL A 224 3.77 6.56 -41.16
CA VAL A 224 2.45 6.06 -41.57
C VAL A 224 2.63 5.08 -42.75
N PRO A 225 2.16 3.82 -42.66
CA PRO A 225 2.20 2.90 -43.79
C PRO A 225 1.26 3.31 -44.93
N ASP A 226 1.67 3.06 -46.19
CA ASP A 226 0.85 3.27 -47.38
C ASP A 226 -0.53 2.58 -47.26
N GLU A 227 -0.56 1.39 -46.65
CA GLU A 227 -1.75 0.59 -46.36
C GLU A 227 -2.75 1.33 -45.44
N VAL A 228 -2.23 2.11 -44.49
CA VAL A 228 -3.04 2.88 -43.54
C VAL A 228 -3.57 4.16 -44.19
N GLU A 229 -2.79 4.83 -45.05
CA GLU A 229 -3.30 5.96 -45.83
C GLU A 229 -4.39 5.52 -46.81
N ALA A 230 -4.18 4.41 -47.54
CA ALA A 230 -5.17 3.84 -48.46
C ALA A 230 -6.46 3.43 -47.72
N PHE A 231 -6.34 2.84 -46.51
CA PHE A 231 -7.49 2.51 -45.67
C PHE A 231 -8.29 3.76 -45.25
N LEU A 232 -7.64 4.87 -44.90
CA LEU A 232 -8.31 6.12 -44.51
C LEU A 232 -8.95 6.86 -45.70
N ASP A 233 -8.43 6.67 -46.91
CA ASP A 233 -9.09 7.15 -48.14
C ASP A 233 -10.39 6.36 -48.41
N GLU A 234 -10.43 5.06 -48.13
CA GLU A 234 -11.61 4.19 -48.36
C GLU A 234 -12.65 4.24 -47.23
N TYR A 235 -12.25 4.28 -45.96
CA TYR A 235 -13.13 4.14 -44.79
C TYR A 235 -13.13 5.35 -43.85
N ASP A 236 -14.33 5.80 -43.46
CA ASP A 236 -14.56 6.87 -42.48
C ASP A 236 -14.97 6.33 -41.08
N TYR A 237 -15.46 5.09 -41.00
CA TYR A 237 -16.14 4.53 -39.83
C TYR A 237 -15.69 3.11 -39.48
N VAL A 238 -15.73 2.77 -38.19
CA VAL A 238 -15.58 1.40 -37.69
C VAL A 238 -16.81 1.01 -36.89
N GLU A 239 -17.32 -0.19 -37.15
CA GLU A 239 -18.30 -0.90 -36.33
C GLU A 239 -17.57 -1.82 -35.34
N ASP A 240 -17.76 -1.60 -34.03
CA ASP A 240 -17.36 -2.54 -32.97
C ASP A 240 -18.56 -3.00 -32.13
N GLU A 241 -18.34 -3.77 -31.06
CA GLU A 241 -19.43 -4.27 -30.20
C GLU A 241 -20.31 -3.16 -29.56
N ARG A 242 -19.89 -1.89 -29.58
CA ARG A 242 -20.73 -0.75 -29.13
C ARG A 242 -21.58 -0.16 -30.26
N GLY A 243 -21.31 -0.51 -31.51
CA GLY A 243 -21.88 0.06 -32.72
C GLY A 243 -20.89 0.94 -33.49
N VAL A 244 -21.41 1.66 -34.50
CA VAL A 244 -20.58 2.42 -35.45
C VAL A 244 -20.14 3.76 -34.88
N SER A 245 -18.84 4.05 -34.96
CA SER A 245 -18.25 5.36 -34.67
C SER A 245 -17.31 5.81 -35.78
N ARG A 246 -17.19 7.13 -35.96
CA ARG A 246 -16.26 7.73 -36.94
C ARG A 246 -14.81 7.60 -36.49
N ILE A 247 -13.91 7.36 -37.44
CA ILE A 247 -12.47 7.52 -37.26
C ILE A 247 -12.14 9.01 -37.15
N VAL A 248 -11.58 9.40 -36.01
CA VAL A 248 -11.00 10.72 -35.76
C VAL A 248 -9.52 10.64 -36.11
N VAL A 249 -9.08 11.54 -36.98
CA VAL A 249 -7.69 11.67 -37.45
C VAL A 249 -7.10 12.94 -36.86
N GLU A 250 -6.10 12.78 -35.99
CA GLU A 250 -5.37 13.87 -35.36
C GLU A 250 -3.90 13.82 -35.83
N ARG A 251 -3.32 14.98 -36.12
CA ARG A 251 -1.94 15.12 -36.61
C ARG A 251 -1.19 16.06 -35.68
N HIS A 252 -0.29 15.48 -34.90
CA HIS A 252 0.56 16.19 -33.94
C HIS A 252 1.91 16.50 -34.60
N ASN A 253 2.49 17.67 -34.30
CA ASN A 253 3.80 18.11 -34.79
C ASN A 253 4.00 17.90 -36.31
N TRP A 254 2.98 18.21 -37.13
CA TRP A 254 2.93 17.88 -38.56
C TRP A 254 3.46 18.97 -39.50
N GLU A 255 3.96 20.08 -38.95
CA GLU A 255 4.59 21.16 -39.71
C GLU A 255 6.03 21.37 -39.21
N PRO A 256 7.03 21.51 -40.11
CA PRO A 256 8.42 21.70 -39.72
C PRO A 256 8.70 23.13 -39.19
N PRO A 257 9.81 23.34 -38.45
CA PRO A 257 10.89 22.39 -38.20
C PRO A 257 10.57 21.41 -37.07
N TYR A 258 11.03 20.17 -37.24
CA TYR A 258 10.96 19.12 -36.23
C TYR A 258 12.23 19.11 -35.38
N THR A 259 12.10 18.89 -34.08
CA THR A 259 13.23 18.83 -33.13
C THR A 259 13.24 17.54 -32.33
N ILE A 260 14.38 17.23 -31.74
CA ILE A 260 14.50 16.31 -30.61
C ILE A 260 15.20 17.10 -29.51
N GLU A 261 14.55 17.21 -28.36
CA GLU A 261 15.09 17.89 -27.19
C GLU A 261 15.48 16.86 -26.13
N LEU A 262 16.48 17.22 -25.31
CA LEU A 262 17.00 16.35 -24.24
C LEU A 262 16.87 17.08 -22.91
N ARG A 263 16.14 16.46 -21.99
CA ARG A 263 15.99 16.90 -20.61
C ARG A 263 16.78 15.96 -19.70
N GLU A 264 17.46 16.46 -18.68
CA GLU A 264 18.15 15.59 -17.72
C GLU A 264 17.13 14.72 -16.98
N PHE A 265 17.41 13.43 -16.85
CA PHE A 265 16.51 12.46 -16.21
C PHE A 265 16.59 12.59 -14.68
N THR A 266 15.46 12.92 -14.06
CA THR A 266 15.37 13.25 -12.63
C THR A 266 14.88 12.05 -11.79
N ALA A 267 14.93 12.19 -10.45
CA ALA A 267 14.26 11.26 -9.55
C ALA A 267 12.74 11.22 -9.79
N GLU A 268 12.12 12.33 -10.22
CA GLU A 268 10.69 12.39 -10.52
C GLU A 268 10.33 11.57 -11.75
N ASP A 269 11.18 11.63 -12.79
CA ASP A 269 11.07 10.78 -13.98
C ASP A 269 11.28 9.30 -13.62
N ARG A 270 12.23 8.98 -12.74
CA ARG A 270 12.52 7.60 -12.27
C ARG A 270 11.33 6.96 -11.58
N TRP A 271 10.64 7.69 -10.69
CA TRP A 271 9.54 7.15 -9.87
C TRP A 271 8.12 7.48 -10.39
N GLY A 272 8.02 8.38 -11.36
CA GLY A 272 6.74 8.89 -11.88
C GLY A 272 5.88 9.52 -10.78
N ARG A 273 6.51 10.34 -9.92
CA ARG A 273 6.00 11.02 -8.71
C ARG A 273 6.82 12.28 -8.46
N GLU A 274 6.25 13.26 -7.75
CA GLU A 274 6.99 14.40 -7.21
C GLU A 274 8.01 13.92 -6.15
N VAL A 275 9.20 14.51 -6.12
CA VAL A 275 10.29 14.14 -5.19
C VAL A 275 10.89 15.38 -4.55
N HIS A 276 10.75 15.53 -3.23
CA HIS A 276 11.29 16.65 -2.48
C HIS A 276 12.62 16.30 -1.81
N ASP A 277 13.66 17.10 -2.03
CA ASP A 277 14.86 17.07 -1.19
C ASP A 277 14.53 17.56 0.24
N LEU A 278 14.89 16.78 1.27
CA LEU A 278 14.63 17.10 2.68
C LEU A 278 15.12 18.51 3.08
N GLY A 279 16.32 18.90 2.61
CA GLY A 279 16.91 20.22 2.87
C GLY A 279 16.30 21.39 2.08
N ALA A 280 15.19 21.17 1.36
CA ALA A 280 14.40 22.21 0.69
C ALA A 280 13.00 22.41 1.32
N LEU A 281 12.66 21.64 2.36
CA LEU A 281 11.39 21.72 3.09
C LEU A 281 11.42 22.85 4.16
N GLU A 282 10.27 23.10 4.79
CA GLU A 282 10.20 24.05 5.92
C GLU A 282 10.85 23.45 7.19
N ASP A 283 11.47 24.31 8.02
CA ASP A 283 12.26 23.90 9.21
C ASP A 283 11.54 22.90 10.13
N ASP A 284 10.21 22.98 10.27
CA ASP A 284 9.43 22.11 11.16
C ASP A 284 9.18 20.72 10.56
N LEU A 285 8.83 20.67 9.28
CA LEU A 285 8.73 19.43 8.50
C LEU A 285 10.09 18.73 8.38
N GLN A 286 11.18 19.48 8.19
CA GLN A 286 12.53 18.92 8.18
C GLN A 286 12.85 18.23 9.51
N GLN A 287 12.70 18.92 10.65
CA GLN A 287 12.98 18.34 11.98
C GLN A 287 12.10 17.11 12.29
N PHE A 288 10.83 17.13 11.88
CA PHE A 288 9.94 15.98 12.02
C PHE A 288 10.43 14.77 11.21
N LEU A 289 10.76 14.97 9.92
CA LEU A 289 11.21 13.90 9.04
C LEU A 289 12.59 13.36 9.43
N GLU A 290 13.51 14.22 9.84
CA GLU A 290 14.80 13.82 10.42
C GLU A 290 14.58 12.89 11.64
N SER A 291 13.64 13.21 12.53
CA SER A 291 13.30 12.37 13.68
C SER A 291 12.75 10.98 13.30
N VAL A 292 11.85 10.86 12.30
CA VAL A 292 11.34 9.54 11.89
C VAL A 292 12.39 8.71 11.14
N LEU A 293 13.33 9.37 10.45
CA LEU A 293 14.47 8.71 9.79
C LEU A 293 15.52 8.25 10.82
N GLU A 294 15.86 9.08 11.81
CA GLU A 294 16.79 8.73 12.89
C GLU A 294 16.26 7.58 13.77
N SER A 295 14.93 7.45 13.91
CA SER A 295 14.30 6.33 14.63
C SER A 295 14.38 4.97 13.91
N GLY A 296 14.87 4.92 12.66
CA GLY A 296 15.13 3.66 11.96
C GLY A 296 13.89 2.89 11.49
N THR A 297 12.73 3.56 11.37
CA THR A 297 11.51 2.99 10.77
C THR A 297 11.79 2.36 9.40
N GLY A 298 11.06 1.30 9.06
CA GLY A 298 11.31 0.52 7.84
C GLY A 298 10.30 -0.62 7.67
N VAL A 299 10.51 -1.52 6.70
CA VAL A 299 9.62 -2.68 6.49
C VAL A 299 9.61 -3.63 7.70
N SER A 300 10.68 -3.66 8.50
CA SER A 300 10.81 -4.54 9.68
C SER A 300 10.92 -3.81 11.02
N THR A 301 10.76 -2.49 11.03
CA THR A 301 10.84 -1.65 12.25
C THR A 301 9.51 -0.91 12.43
N PRO A 302 8.85 -0.99 13.61
CA PRO A 302 7.54 -0.36 13.82
C PRO A 302 7.59 1.17 13.64
N PRO A 303 6.51 1.81 13.15
CA PRO A 303 6.41 3.26 13.07
C PRO A 303 6.55 3.97 14.42
N VAL A 304 6.99 5.23 14.39
CA VAL A 304 6.99 6.15 15.54
C VAL A 304 5.56 6.50 15.91
N VAL A 305 5.23 6.44 17.20
CA VAL A 305 3.98 6.92 17.77
C VAL A 305 4.16 8.40 18.16
N THR A 306 3.27 9.30 17.72
CA THR A 306 3.45 10.74 17.95
C THR A 306 2.15 11.55 17.90
N ASP A 307 2.10 12.64 18.66
CA ASP A 307 1.08 13.70 18.55
C ASP A 307 1.56 14.89 17.70
N GLU A 308 2.87 14.99 17.44
CA GLU A 308 3.52 16.19 16.87
C GLU A 308 3.83 16.01 15.38
N VAL A 309 2.79 15.91 14.55
CA VAL A 309 2.91 15.99 13.08
C VAL A 309 2.70 17.45 12.63
N PRO A 310 3.67 18.09 11.94
CA PRO A 310 3.54 19.48 11.52
C PRO A 310 2.52 19.61 10.37
N ALA A 311 1.77 20.71 10.33
CA ALA A 311 0.73 20.92 9.32
C ALA A 311 1.27 20.93 7.88
N SER A 312 2.52 21.38 7.71
CA SER A 312 3.28 21.36 6.46
C SER A 312 3.45 19.94 5.87
N TYR A 313 3.40 18.87 6.67
CA TYR A 313 3.34 17.49 6.16
C TYR A 313 2.08 17.26 5.31
N PHE A 314 0.92 17.68 5.81
CA PHE A 314 -0.37 17.48 5.12
C PHE A 314 -0.54 18.38 3.89
N GLU A 315 0.21 19.49 3.82
CA GLU A 315 0.24 20.37 2.65
C GLU A 315 1.29 19.93 1.59
N THR A 316 2.24 19.05 1.94
CA THR A 316 3.41 18.71 1.08
C THR A 316 3.56 17.22 0.73
N LEU A 317 3.38 16.30 1.69
CA LEU A 317 3.72 14.87 1.54
C LEU A 317 2.53 13.91 1.69
N ALA A 318 1.37 14.39 2.15
CA ALA A 318 0.13 13.62 2.15
C ALA A 318 -0.38 13.36 0.71
N PRO A 319 -1.15 12.28 0.46
CA PRO A 319 -1.84 12.10 -0.81
C PRO A 319 -2.90 13.20 -1.00
N ASP A 320 -3.20 13.58 -2.25
CA ASP A 320 -4.27 14.53 -2.53
C ASP A 320 -5.67 13.94 -2.29
N ASP A 321 -6.68 14.81 -2.11
CA ASP A 321 -8.11 14.47 -1.96
C ASP A 321 -8.70 13.64 -3.13
N ARG A 322 -7.91 13.33 -4.18
CA ARG A 322 -8.34 12.67 -5.41
C ARG A 322 -7.70 11.29 -5.60
N GLY A 323 -6.92 10.82 -4.64
CA GLY A 323 -6.21 9.54 -4.72
C GLY A 323 -4.96 9.59 -5.59
N GLY A 324 -4.32 10.76 -5.69
CA GLY A 324 -3.01 10.92 -6.29
C GLY A 324 -1.93 10.10 -5.57
N LYS A 325 -0.84 9.78 -6.27
CA LYS A 325 0.33 9.15 -5.66
C LYS A 325 0.93 10.11 -4.62
N ARG A 326 1.25 9.63 -3.42
CA ARG A 326 2.02 10.39 -2.42
C ARG A 326 3.37 10.82 -3.02
N PRO A 327 3.82 12.07 -2.83
CA PRO A 327 5.20 12.48 -3.13
C PRO A 327 6.22 11.66 -2.34
N LEU A 328 7.48 11.70 -2.78
CA LEU A 328 8.60 11.00 -2.14
C LEU A 328 9.59 12.00 -1.52
N LEU A 329 10.37 11.53 -0.55
CA LEU A 329 11.40 12.30 0.13
C LEU A 329 12.79 11.83 -0.30
N GLN A 330 13.68 12.72 -0.70
CA GLN A 330 15.08 12.42 -1.00
C GLN A 330 16.00 12.90 0.12
N VAL A 331 16.89 12.00 0.59
CA VAL A 331 17.86 12.24 1.67
C VAL A 331 19.18 11.59 1.30
N ASP A 332 20.25 12.38 1.16
CA ASP A 332 21.61 11.95 0.78
C ASP A 332 21.70 11.02 -0.46
N GLY A 333 20.71 11.09 -1.34
CA GLY A 333 20.59 10.28 -2.57
C GLY A 333 19.71 9.04 -2.45
N THR A 334 19.31 8.65 -1.23
CA THR A 334 18.27 7.62 -1.00
C THR A 334 16.89 8.27 -1.11
N VAL A 335 15.95 7.59 -1.78
CA VAL A 335 14.55 8.04 -1.89
C VAL A 335 13.67 7.19 -0.98
N TYR A 336 12.86 7.85 -0.15
CA TYR A 336 11.98 7.28 0.85
C TYR A 336 10.51 7.55 0.52
N ARG A 337 9.66 6.54 0.76
CA ARG A 337 8.22 6.73 0.96
C ARG A 337 8.00 7.09 2.43
N VAL A 338 7.59 8.33 2.70
CA VAL A 338 7.09 8.72 4.02
C VAL A 338 5.62 8.34 4.12
N HIS A 339 5.22 7.82 5.29
CA HIS A 339 3.84 7.54 5.62
C HIS A 339 3.52 8.06 7.01
N VAL A 340 2.44 8.86 7.11
CA VAL A 340 1.76 9.14 8.36
C VAL A 340 0.34 8.60 8.26
N ALA A 341 -0.09 7.89 9.30
CA ALA A 341 -1.47 7.48 9.53
C ALA A 341 -2.04 8.26 10.71
N GLU A 342 -3.27 8.76 10.56
CA GLU A 342 -4.04 9.33 11.68
C GLU A 342 -4.66 8.19 12.49
N GLY A 343 -4.28 8.10 13.77
CA GLY A 343 -4.88 7.20 14.73
C GLY A 343 -6.18 7.77 15.27
N THR A 344 -7.18 6.91 15.48
CA THR A 344 -8.50 7.33 15.97
C THR A 344 -8.98 6.65 17.28
N PRO A 345 -8.13 6.39 18.30
CA PRO A 345 -8.52 5.70 19.54
C PRO A 345 -9.88 6.11 20.14
N GLU A 346 -10.14 7.41 20.24
CA GLU A 346 -11.35 8.00 20.86
C GLU A 346 -12.67 7.74 20.10
N THR A 347 -12.59 7.26 18.85
CA THR A 347 -13.74 6.96 17.97
C THR A 347 -13.72 5.53 17.41
N MET A 348 -12.79 4.69 17.87
CA MET A 348 -12.78 3.25 17.55
C MET A 348 -13.64 2.48 18.57
N PRO A 349 -14.10 1.26 18.25
CA PRO A 349 -14.86 0.41 19.17
C PRO A 349 -13.99 -0.38 20.16
N VAL A 350 -12.83 0.17 20.56
CA VAL A 350 -11.85 -0.52 21.41
C VAL A 350 -11.28 0.40 22.49
N THR A 351 -10.87 -0.20 23.61
CA THR A 351 -10.06 0.45 24.64
C THR A 351 -8.88 -0.46 24.98
N LEU A 352 -7.66 0.08 24.98
CA LEU A 352 -6.45 -0.60 25.42
C LEU A 352 -6.13 -0.21 26.88
N THR A 353 -5.68 -1.18 27.66
CA THR A 353 -5.16 -0.97 29.02
C THR A 353 -3.90 -1.81 29.26
N ALA A 354 -3.07 -1.41 30.22
CA ALA A 354 -1.83 -2.10 30.59
C ALA A 354 -1.78 -2.34 32.12
N GLU A 355 -1.33 -3.53 32.54
CA GLU A 355 -1.10 -3.83 33.96
C GLU A 355 0.21 -4.60 34.20
N SER A 356 0.85 -4.38 35.35
CA SER A 356 2.01 -5.15 35.78
C SER A 356 1.59 -6.55 36.24
N ALA A 357 2.29 -7.59 35.77
CA ALA A 357 2.02 -8.97 36.14
C ALA A 357 3.07 -9.52 37.12
N GLU A 358 2.72 -10.59 37.85
CA GLU A 358 3.71 -11.30 38.68
C GLU A 358 4.85 -11.84 37.78
N PRO A 359 6.13 -11.79 38.22
CA PRO A 359 7.26 -12.35 37.46
C PRO A 359 7.09 -13.83 37.07
N THR A 360 7.89 -14.32 36.13
CA THR A 360 7.91 -15.76 35.78
C THR A 360 8.45 -16.61 36.94
N ALA A 361 8.33 -17.94 36.83
CA ALA A 361 8.91 -18.87 37.80
C ALA A 361 10.44 -18.70 37.95
N ASP A 362 11.11 -18.27 36.87
CA ASP A 362 12.55 -18.00 36.80
C ASP A 362 12.90 -16.54 37.16
N GLY A 363 11.90 -15.73 37.48
CA GLY A 363 12.05 -14.36 37.98
C GLY A 363 12.15 -13.26 36.92
N LEU A 364 11.74 -13.52 35.68
CA LEU A 364 11.68 -12.51 34.61
C LEU A 364 10.47 -11.58 34.79
N ALA A 365 10.65 -10.30 34.50
CA ALA A 365 9.60 -9.30 34.60
C ALA A 365 8.50 -9.51 33.55
N ARG A 366 7.25 -9.19 33.90
CA ARG A 366 6.07 -9.35 33.03
C ARG A 366 5.07 -8.22 33.17
N PHE A 367 4.33 -7.96 32.10
CA PHE A 367 3.14 -7.12 32.09
C PHE A 367 2.09 -7.70 31.15
N ARG A 368 0.88 -7.14 31.15
CA ARG A 368 -0.18 -7.46 30.20
C ARG A 368 -0.63 -6.23 29.45
N LEU A 369 -1.07 -6.45 28.22
CA LEU A 369 -1.98 -5.56 27.52
C LEU A 369 -3.36 -6.24 27.40
N GLN A 370 -4.41 -5.46 27.62
CA GLN A 370 -5.79 -5.91 27.48
C GLN A 370 -6.56 -4.94 26.58
N VAL A 371 -7.09 -5.46 25.46
CA VAL A 371 -8.03 -4.77 24.58
C VAL A 371 -9.44 -5.22 24.94
N THR A 372 -10.36 -4.28 25.12
CA THR A 372 -11.80 -4.55 25.31
C THR A 372 -12.59 -3.89 24.19
N VAL A 373 -13.53 -4.63 23.59
CA VAL A 373 -14.43 -4.07 22.55
C VAL A 373 -15.64 -3.42 23.20
N THR A 374 -15.97 -2.19 22.78
CA THR A 374 -17.01 -1.36 23.41
C THR A 374 -17.75 -0.44 22.42
N ASP A 375 -19.04 -0.21 22.66
CA ASP A 375 -19.89 0.76 21.98
C ASP A 375 -20.06 2.08 22.78
N ASP A 376 -19.44 2.24 23.96
CA ASP A 376 -19.50 3.46 24.79
C ASP A 376 -18.61 4.62 24.26
N ASN A 377 -17.67 4.35 23.34
CA ASN A 377 -16.70 5.32 22.84
C ASN A 377 -17.35 6.43 21.97
N SER A 378 -16.74 7.62 21.96
CA SER A 378 -17.45 8.85 21.61
C SER A 378 -17.58 9.09 20.10
N GLY A 379 -18.70 8.67 19.53
CA GLY A 379 -18.97 8.78 18.08
C GLY A 379 -18.79 7.46 17.34
N THR A 380 -18.26 6.44 18.01
CA THR A 380 -18.27 5.05 17.58
C THR A 380 -19.71 4.56 17.33
N THR A 381 -19.90 3.66 16.38
CA THR A 381 -21.12 2.85 16.24
C THR A 381 -20.75 1.49 15.69
N VAL A 382 -21.16 0.41 16.37
CA VAL A 382 -20.99 -0.98 15.90
C VAL A 382 -22.37 -1.57 15.58
N ALA A 383 -22.45 -2.26 14.45
CA ALA A 383 -23.63 -2.96 14.00
C ALA A 383 -24.06 -4.05 15.02
N PRO A 384 -25.33 -4.05 15.50
CA PRO A 384 -25.74 -4.94 16.58
C PRO A 384 -25.66 -6.44 16.24
N GLY A 385 -24.61 -7.10 16.74
CA GLY A 385 -24.35 -8.53 16.55
C GLY A 385 -23.24 -8.85 15.54
N GLU A 386 -22.66 -7.83 14.90
CA GLU A 386 -21.44 -7.98 14.09
C GLU A 386 -20.19 -7.89 14.99
N PRO A 387 -19.10 -8.60 14.65
CA PRO A 387 -17.84 -8.51 15.38
C PRO A 387 -17.05 -7.24 15.04
N VAL A 388 -16.03 -6.97 15.85
CA VAL A 388 -14.90 -6.12 15.50
C VAL A 388 -13.71 -7.02 15.23
N GLU A 389 -13.12 -6.93 14.04
CA GLU A 389 -11.90 -7.64 13.68
C GLU A 389 -10.68 -6.81 14.10
N LEU A 390 -9.93 -7.29 15.10
CA LEU A 390 -8.62 -6.74 15.43
C LEU A 390 -7.57 -7.36 14.50
N HIS A 391 -6.61 -6.55 14.04
CA HIS A 391 -5.55 -7.03 13.15
C HIS A 391 -4.19 -6.37 13.46
N SER A 392 -3.13 -7.16 13.32
CA SER A 392 -1.74 -6.80 13.54
C SER A 392 -0.84 -7.74 12.73
N GLY A 393 0.45 -7.43 12.60
CA GLY A 393 1.40 -8.32 11.92
C GLY A 393 1.69 -9.59 12.72
N ILE A 394 2.76 -9.56 13.53
CA ILE A 394 3.35 -10.75 14.18
C ILE A 394 2.47 -11.33 15.32
N GLY A 395 1.54 -10.56 15.87
CA GLY A 395 0.61 -11.04 16.91
C GLY A 395 -0.15 -9.92 17.61
N LEU A 396 -1.16 -10.28 18.40
CA LEU A 396 -2.15 -9.34 18.96
C LEU A 396 -1.89 -8.98 20.44
N PRO A 397 -2.12 -7.72 20.87
CA PRO A 397 -2.44 -6.58 20.03
C PRO A 397 -1.26 -6.19 19.12
N THR A 398 -0.01 -6.33 19.56
CA THR A 398 1.15 -5.99 18.72
C THR A 398 2.43 -6.73 19.16
N ALA A 399 3.48 -6.71 18.34
CA ALA A 399 4.81 -7.14 18.76
C ALA A 399 5.59 -5.96 19.36
N LEU A 400 6.18 -6.16 20.55
CA LEU A 400 6.87 -5.11 21.30
C LEU A 400 8.36 -5.40 21.43
N TRP A 401 9.19 -4.38 21.25
CA TRP A 401 10.65 -4.45 21.24
C TRP A 401 11.25 -3.49 22.27
N ILE A 402 12.32 -3.91 22.96
CA ILE A 402 13.17 -3.05 23.77
C ILE A 402 14.47 -2.78 23.01
N GLU A 403 14.73 -1.50 22.72
CA GLU A 403 16.05 -1.06 22.26
C GLU A 403 17.01 -0.87 23.44
N HIS A 404 18.19 -1.48 23.37
CA HIS A 404 19.25 -1.30 24.36
C HIS A 404 20.65 -1.23 23.72
N GLY A 405 21.15 -0.01 23.53
CA GLY A 405 22.45 0.22 22.89
C GLY A 405 22.33 0.01 21.38
N ASP A 406 23.05 -0.99 20.85
CA ASP A 406 23.00 -1.40 19.45
C ASP A 406 22.17 -2.69 19.25
N GLU A 407 21.45 -3.17 20.28
CA GLU A 407 20.65 -4.42 20.26
C GLU A 407 19.16 -4.14 20.47
N SER A 408 18.32 -4.75 19.63
CA SER A 408 16.85 -4.76 19.74
C SER A 408 16.37 -6.10 20.27
N HIS A 409 15.49 -6.08 21.28
CA HIS A 409 15.01 -7.27 21.99
C HIS A 409 13.49 -7.42 21.90
N LEU A 410 13.01 -8.37 21.10
CA LEU A 410 11.59 -8.77 21.07
C LEU A 410 11.16 -9.32 22.44
N LEU A 411 10.06 -8.82 22.97
CA LEU A 411 9.41 -9.35 24.17
C LEU A 411 8.62 -10.61 23.79
N ASP A 412 8.83 -11.70 24.52
CA ASP A 412 8.07 -12.94 24.34
C ASP A 412 6.60 -12.74 24.75
N SER A 413 5.65 -13.37 24.06
CA SER A 413 4.21 -13.11 24.22
C SER A 413 3.37 -14.37 24.01
N ASP A 414 2.36 -14.56 24.85
CA ASP A 414 1.38 -15.65 24.73
C ASP A 414 0.37 -15.48 23.57
N ARG A 415 0.52 -14.41 22.77
CA ARG A 415 -0.32 -14.05 21.59
C ARG A 415 0.45 -13.89 20.27
N TYR A 416 1.72 -14.30 20.21
CA TYR A 416 2.41 -14.44 18.92
C TYR A 416 2.08 -15.79 18.28
N GLU A 417 1.81 -15.79 16.97
CA GLU A 417 1.89 -17.03 16.21
C GLU A 417 3.36 -17.37 15.94
N VAL A 418 3.72 -18.64 16.08
CA VAL A 418 5.03 -19.12 15.61
C VAL A 418 5.05 -18.94 14.09
N PRO A 419 6.06 -18.26 13.49
CA PRO A 419 6.04 -17.93 12.07
C PRO A 419 6.10 -19.18 11.20
N VAL A 420 4.92 -19.67 10.79
CA VAL A 420 4.74 -20.66 9.75
C VAL A 420 4.58 -19.89 8.44
N ALA A 421 5.64 -19.87 7.63
CA ALA A 421 5.51 -19.43 6.24
C ALA A 421 4.52 -20.38 5.54
N SER A 422 3.36 -19.88 5.11
CA SER A 422 2.36 -20.69 4.43
C SER A 422 2.83 -21.05 3.03
N GLU A 423 2.71 -22.32 2.65
CA GLU A 423 2.91 -22.75 1.26
C GLU A 423 1.65 -22.49 0.40
N ASP A 424 0.52 -22.18 1.04
CA ASP A 424 -0.71 -21.68 0.43
C ASP A 424 -0.75 -20.15 0.61
N GLY A 425 -0.67 -19.40 -0.50
CA GLY A 425 -0.79 -17.93 -0.51
C GLY A 425 -2.24 -17.50 -0.29
N GLY A 426 -2.48 -16.80 0.82
CA GLY A 426 -3.76 -16.22 1.20
C GLY A 426 -3.58 -14.72 1.44
N GLU A 427 -4.46 -13.93 0.84
CA GLU A 427 -4.42 -12.46 0.88
C GLU A 427 -4.38 -11.95 2.33
N SER A 428 -3.44 -11.05 2.64
CA SER A 428 -3.24 -10.50 3.98
C SER A 428 -3.21 -8.98 4.00
N TRP A 429 -3.21 -8.41 5.21
CA TRP A 429 -3.40 -6.98 5.46
C TRP A 429 -2.32 -6.41 6.35
N SER A 430 -1.43 -5.58 5.78
CA SER A 430 -0.49 -4.77 6.55
C SER A 430 -1.06 -3.38 6.82
N LEU A 431 -0.86 -2.88 8.04
CA LEU A 431 -1.30 -1.54 8.46
C LEU A 431 -0.48 -0.39 7.84
N ALA A 432 0.52 -0.71 7.01
CA ALA A 432 1.47 0.24 6.44
C ALA A 432 1.28 0.52 4.93
N VAL A 433 0.36 -0.18 4.23
CA VAL A 433 0.39 -0.20 2.75
C VAL A 433 -0.98 -0.08 2.06
N ASP A 434 -1.15 1.03 1.33
CA ASP A 434 -2.25 1.26 0.36
C ASP A 434 -2.27 0.30 -0.89
N HIS A 435 -1.71 -0.93 -0.85
CA HIS A 435 -1.55 -1.83 -2.01
C HIS A 435 -1.77 -3.32 -1.67
N PRO A 436 -2.70 -4.03 -2.36
CA PRO A 436 -2.98 -5.46 -2.14
C PRO A 436 -1.97 -6.35 -2.89
N GLY A 437 -0.79 -6.55 -2.31
CA GLY A 437 0.28 -7.31 -2.99
C GLY A 437 1.51 -7.68 -2.19
N VAL A 438 1.47 -7.56 -0.86
CA VAL A 438 2.50 -8.06 0.04
C VAL A 438 1.81 -8.94 1.08
N GLU A 439 2.03 -10.26 1.01
CA GLU A 439 1.52 -11.21 2.00
C GLU A 439 2.38 -11.16 3.28
N GLU A 440 2.29 -10.04 4.03
CA GLU A 440 2.76 -9.98 5.41
C GLU A 440 1.84 -10.85 6.27
N ILE A 441 2.37 -11.83 7.00
CA ILE A 441 1.58 -12.64 7.94
C ILE A 441 0.93 -11.69 8.95
N ALA A 442 -0.40 -11.62 8.92
CA ALA A 442 -1.21 -10.75 9.75
C ALA A 442 -2.13 -11.61 10.62
N VAL A 443 -1.98 -11.49 11.94
CA VAL A 443 -2.84 -12.17 12.91
C VAL A 443 -4.08 -11.32 13.16
N SER A 444 -5.27 -11.88 12.88
CA SER A 444 -6.55 -11.26 13.21
C SER A 444 -7.41 -12.10 14.17
N GLU A 445 -8.26 -11.43 14.95
CA GLU A 445 -9.15 -12.03 15.93
C GLU A 445 -10.48 -11.25 15.96
N GLU A 446 -11.59 -11.94 15.67
CA GLU A 446 -12.94 -11.39 15.77
C GLU A 446 -13.40 -11.36 17.24
N LEU A 447 -13.84 -10.20 17.70
CA LEU A 447 -14.33 -10.00 19.07
C LEU A 447 -15.71 -9.31 19.06
N SER A 448 -16.64 -9.79 19.89
CA SER A 448 -17.96 -9.15 20.06
C SER A 448 -17.86 -7.93 20.98
N VAL A 449 -18.81 -7.01 20.90
CA VAL A 449 -18.94 -5.93 21.90
C VAL A 449 -19.11 -6.53 23.30
N GLY A 450 -18.19 -6.21 24.21
CA GLY A 450 -18.08 -6.78 25.55
C GLY A 450 -17.09 -7.94 25.72
N ASP A 451 -16.47 -8.43 24.64
CA ASP A 451 -15.37 -9.40 24.71
C ASP A 451 -14.01 -8.69 24.98
N GLU A 452 -13.03 -9.47 25.43
CA GLU A 452 -11.68 -9.00 25.79
C GLU A 452 -10.57 -9.88 25.20
N LEU A 453 -9.54 -9.24 24.64
CA LEU A 453 -8.28 -9.86 24.25
C LEU A 453 -7.21 -9.46 25.26
N THR A 454 -6.49 -10.44 25.80
CA THR A 454 -5.37 -10.24 26.73
C THR A 454 -4.11 -10.91 26.18
N ALA A 455 -3.01 -10.16 26.19
CA ALA A 455 -1.66 -10.63 25.87
C ALA A 455 -0.73 -10.41 27.08
N THR A 456 0.06 -11.42 27.45
CA THR A 456 1.07 -11.36 28.52
C THR A 456 2.46 -11.29 27.91
N TYR A 457 3.15 -10.18 28.10
CA TYR A 457 4.52 -9.98 27.63
C TYR A 457 5.54 -10.35 28.70
N VAL A 458 6.64 -10.98 28.28
CA VAL A 458 7.78 -11.36 29.12
C VAL A 458 9.03 -10.64 28.64
N VAL A 459 9.71 -9.98 29.57
CA VAL A 459 10.94 -9.24 29.28
C VAL A 459 12.13 -10.21 29.27
N PRO A 460 12.97 -10.24 28.21
CA PRO A 460 14.15 -11.09 28.18
C PRO A 460 15.13 -10.77 29.31
N GLY A 461 15.66 -11.81 29.96
CA GLY A 461 16.56 -11.66 31.13
C GLY A 461 17.91 -11.00 30.85
N THR A 462 18.22 -10.73 29.58
CA THR A 462 19.37 -9.94 29.11
C THR A 462 19.16 -8.44 29.26
N VAL A 463 17.91 -7.96 29.31
CA VAL A 463 17.58 -6.55 29.45
C VAL A 463 17.91 -6.07 30.88
N PRO A 464 18.66 -4.97 31.06
CA PRO A 464 18.99 -4.44 32.38
C PRO A 464 17.85 -3.61 32.99
N ALA A 465 18.01 -3.22 34.26
CA ALA A 465 17.10 -2.27 34.91
C ALA A 465 17.21 -0.87 34.27
N GLY A 466 16.06 -0.20 34.10
CA GLY A 466 15.96 1.05 33.36
C GLY A 466 14.51 1.45 33.07
N SER A 467 14.33 2.52 32.31
CA SER A 467 13.03 2.92 31.75
C SER A 467 13.11 2.91 30.23
N TYR A 468 12.08 2.37 29.60
CA TYR A 468 11.99 2.06 28.18
C TYR A 468 10.61 2.50 27.65
N THR A 469 10.56 2.95 26.40
CA THR A 469 9.30 3.24 25.70
C THR A 469 9.13 2.21 24.61
N LEU A 470 7.99 1.52 24.58
CA LEU A 470 7.68 0.48 23.60
C LEU A 470 6.57 0.97 22.67
N SER A 471 6.91 1.36 21.45
CA SER A 471 5.94 1.74 20.42
C SER A 471 5.08 0.56 19.99
N GLY A 472 3.78 0.77 19.83
CA GLY A 472 2.84 -0.28 19.46
C GLY A 472 1.66 0.24 18.64
N SER A 473 1.12 -0.64 17.79
CA SER A 473 -0.10 -0.35 17.03
C SER A 473 -0.87 -1.62 16.69
N PHE A 474 -2.19 -1.50 16.66
CA PHE A 474 -3.10 -2.46 16.03
C PHE A 474 -4.20 -1.73 15.27
N GLY A 475 -4.82 -2.42 14.32
CA GLY A 475 -6.00 -1.94 13.62
C GLY A 475 -7.26 -2.59 14.16
N ALA A 476 -8.38 -1.90 14.02
CA ALA A 476 -9.70 -2.48 14.21
C ALA A 476 -10.58 -2.17 13.00
N LEU A 477 -11.35 -3.16 12.55
CA LEU A 477 -12.29 -3.05 11.44
C LEU A 477 -13.68 -3.53 11.90
N TRP A 478 -14.72 -2.77 11.55
CA TRP A 478 -16.09 -3.01 12.02
C TRP A 478 -17.14 -2.51 11.01
N LEU A 479 -18.38 -2.96 11.16
CA LEU A 479 -19.54 -2.42 10.44
C LEU A 479 -20.27 -1.42 11.34
N GLU A 480 -20.66 -0.25 10.82
CA GLU A 480 -21.61 0.65 11.50
C GLU A 480 -23.07 0.22 11.27
N ASN A 481 -23.33 -0.52 10.19
CA ASN A 481 -24.65 -0.95 9.73
C ASN A 481 -24.54 -2.34 9.08
N PRO A 482 -25.28 -3.38 9.54
CA PRO A 482 -25.18 -4.72 8.96
C PRO A 482 -25.81 -4.86 7.56
N ASP A 483 -26.62 -3.87 7.13
CA ASP A 483 -27.17 -3.80 5.77
C ASP A 483 -26.23 -3.08 4.77
N ASP A 484 -25.03 -2.62 5.19
CA ASP A 484 -24.03 -2.00 4.31
C ASP A 484 -22.78 -2.89 4.15
N TYR A 485 -22.16 -2.84 2.97
CA TYR A 485 -20.88 -3.48 2.67
C TYR A 485 -19.68 -2.57 2.95
N ASN A 486 -19.92 -1.28 3.25
CA ASN A 486 -18.87 -0.35 3.65
C ASN A 486 -18.39 -0.64 5.09
N GLN A 487 -17.27 -1.34 5.21
CA GLN A 487 -16.55 -1.50 6.48
C GLN A 487 -15.89 -0.18 6.90
N THR A 488 -15.89 0.09 8.19
CA THR A 488 -15.17 1.21 8.82
C THR A 488 -13.92 0.64 9.49
N GLN A 489 -12.82 1.37 9.42
CA GLN A 489 -11.52 0.96 9.94
C GLN A 489 -10.85 2.10 10.71
N GLY A 490 -10.03 1.76 11.70
CA GLY A 490 -9.24 2.71 12.47
C GLY A 490 -7.94 2.08 12.96
N VAL A 491 -6.96 2.93 13.27
CA VAL A 491 -5.65 2.53 13.79
C VAL A 491 -5.50 3.03 15.23
N TYR A 492 -5.04 2.17 16.12
CA TYR A 492 -4.84 2.45 17.54
C TYR A 492 -3.34 2.51 17.87
N PRO A 493 -2.69 3.68 17.74
CA PRO A 493 -1.31 3.88 18.15
C PRO A 493 -1.18 4.06 19.67
N PHE A 494 -0.16 3.45 20.27
CA PHE A 494 0.09 3.54 21.70
C PHE A 494 1.56 3.34 22.04
N GLU A 495 2.00 3.87 23.18
CA GLU A 495 3.30 3.50 23.77
C GLU A 495 3.11 2.88 25.15
N VAL A 496 3.97 1.93 25.49
CA VAL A 496 4.09 1.39 26.84
C VAL A 496 5.34 2.00 27.50
N GLU A 497 5.13 2.82 28.54
CA GLU A 497 6.22 3.25 29.43
C GLU A 497 6.57 2.10 30.38
N LEU A 498 7.61 1.32 30.07
CA LEU A 498 8.07 0.20 30.87
C LEU A 498 9.25 0.61 31.77
N THR A 499 9.08 0.53 33.09
CA THR A 499 10.19 0.71 34.05
C THR A 499 10.52 -0.60 34.76
N LEU A 500 11.76 -1.06 34.56
CA LEU A 500 12.33 -2.29 35.11
C LEU A 500 13.17 -1.97 36.35
N THR A 501 12.83 -2.60 37.48
CA THR A 501 13.49 -2.37 38.78
C THR A 501 14.10 -3.66 39.32
N GLU A 502 15.35 -3.58 39.81
CA GLU A 502 16.03 -4.64 40.56
C GLU A 502 15.31 -4.97 41.89
N PRO A 503 15.45 -6.21 42.43
CA PRO A 503 14.78 -6.67 43.66
C PRO A 503 15.32 -6.09 44.99
#